data_AF-G9NYV9-F1
#
_entry.id   AF-G9NYV9-F1
#
_cell.length_a   1.000
_cell.length_b   1.000
_cell.length_c   1.000
_cell.angle_alpha   90.00
_cell.angle_beta   90.00
_cell.angle_gamma   90.00
#
_symmetry.space_group_name_H-M   'P 1'
#
loop_
_entity.id
_entity.type
_entity.pdbx_description
1 polymer ?
#
loop_
_entity_poly.entity_id
_entity_poly.type
_entity_poly.pdbx_seq_one_letter_code
_entity_poly.pdbx_strand_id
1 'polypeptide(L)'
;MTPQEISQAQDDIMKGLNPALIQRLLQRATIDEPDVNSPFNMPEPQKPEVAPSSSPPQIRVDDLPKAATVEDDTTETIEPESQPKSTPAPAAAVQAKSTKKIADNYDEDRAPSQIPPDLFPITDLPKSTHFPVPPSLPDLDPSDPNFLATLHEKYFPNLTADPSKLAWMAPIPTEDSPADKDSSYYPHPEISVSALRFDFRGRFLSPRVSRSIPSSIGLHHHGEAPEAAGYTIAELARLARSAVPAQRCIAFQTLGRILYRLGRGEWGTTLNHPIAVGIWTAIKEGRVLESLTEASMGEGGHRGSRAYAVEALWLFEKGGWREKLQVR
;
A
#
# COMPACT_ATOMS: atom_id res chain seq x y z
N MET A 1 -3.79 -48.81 19.18
CA MET A 1 -3.11 -48.84 17.86
C MET A 1 -1.67 -49.17 18.12
N THR A 2 -1.18 -50.27 17.56
CA THR A 2 0.21 -50.70 17.75
C THR A 2 1.13 -49.88 16.83
N PRO A 3 2.41 -49.66 17.19
CA PRO A 3 3.36 -48.96 16.32
C PRO A 3 3.51 -49.61 14.93
N GLN A 4 3.29 -50.92 14.85
CA GLN A 4 3.32 -51.70 13.61
C GLN A 4 2.11 -51.39 12.73
N GLU A 5 0.91 -51.29 13.30
CA GLU A 5 -0.29 -50.86 12.57
C GLU A 5 -0.15 -49.44 12.00
N ILE A 6 0.53 -48.54 12.72
CA ILE A 6 0.77 -47.17 12.27
C ILE A 6 1.73 -47.16 11.07
N SER A 7 2.83 -47.92 11.12
CA SER A 7 3.77 -48.01 9.99
C SER A 7 3.10 -48.58 8.75
N GLN A 8 2.27 -49.62 8.92
CA GLN A 8 1.59 -50.25 7.80
C GLN A 8 0.52 -49.34 7.19
N ALA A 9 -0.23 -48.62 8.02
CA ALA A 9 -1.17 -47.60 7.54
C ALA A 9 -0.46 -46.45 6.82
N GLN A 10 0.73 -46.03 7.29
CA GLN A 10 1.54 -45.02 6.61
C GLN A 10 2.03 -45.51 5.25
N ASP A 11 2.49 -46.76 5.16
CA ASP A 11 2.95 -47.36 3.90
C ASP A 11 1.81 -47.51 2.88
N ASP A 12 0.62 -47.91 3.33
CA ASP A 12 -0.55 -48.04 2.47
C ASP A 12 -1.02 -46.67 1.93
N ILE A 13 -0.95 -45.62 2.76
CA ILE A 13 -1.21 -44.24 2.33
C ILE A 13 -0.15 -43.77 1.32
N MET A 14 1.13 -44.03 1.58
CA MET A 14 2.23 -43.63 0.69
C MET A 14 2.18 -44.33 -0.67
N LYS A 15 1.70 -45.57 -0.73
CA LYS A 15 1.46 -46.31 -1.98
C LYS A 15 0.23 -45.82 -2.74
N GLY A 16 -0.78 -45.31 -2.05
CA GLY A 16 -2.01 -44.77 -2.66
C GLY A 16 -1.87 -43.36 -3.24
N LEU A 17 -0.81 -42.63 -2.89
CA LEU A 17 -0.58 -41.26 -3.33
C LEU A 17 0.15 -41.22 -4.68
N ASN A 18 -0.26 -40.30 -5.55
CA ASN A 18 0.37 -40.12 -6.86
C ASN A 18 1.84 -39.71 -6.68
N PRO A 19 2.82 -40.45 -7.25
CA PRO A 19 4.23 -40.20 -7.05
C PRO A 19 4.68 -38.81 -7.55
N ALA A 20 4.02 -38.25 -8.57
CA ALA A 20 4.32 -36.89 -9.05
C ALA A 20 3.90 -35.81 -8.03
N LEU A 21 2.88 -36.10 -7.22
CA LEU A 21 2.40 -35.20 -6.18
C LEU A 21 3.33 -35.26 -4.95
N ILE A 22 3.80 -36.45 -4.60
CA ILE A 22 4.84 -36.67 -3.57
C ILE A 22 6.13 -35.94 -3.96
N GLN A 23 6.59 -36.07 -5.21
CA GLN A 23 7.77 -35.38 -5.71
C GLN A 23 7.63 -33.85 -5.64
N ARG A 24 6.48 -33.30 -6.04
CA ARG A 24 6.23 -31.85 -5.90
C ARG A 24 6.17 -31.40 -4.44
N LEU A 25 5.62 -32.22 -3.54
CA LEU A 25 5.59 -31.91 -2.11
C LEU A 25 7.00 -31.95 -1.51
N LEU A 26 7.83 -32.92 -1.89
CA LEU A 26 9.22 -33.03 -1.46
C LEU A 26 10.08 -31.88 -2.02
N GLN A 27 9.91 -31.52 -3.30
CA GLN A 27 10.54 -30.34 -3.89
C GLN A 27 10.15 -29.05 -3.16
N ARG A 28 8.90 -28.94 -2.71
CA ARG A 28 8.43 -27.81 -1.92
C ARG A 28 8.81 -27.88 -0.43
N ALA A 29 9.19 -29.04 0.09
CA ALA A 29 9.69 -29.18 1.45
C ALA A 29 11.18 -28.80 1.55
N THR A 30 11.95 -28.95 0.46
CA THR A 30 13.35 -28.54 0.34
C THR A 30 13.47 -27.08 -0.14
N ILE A 31 12.91 -26.15 0.63
CA ILE A 31 12.86 -24.70 0.33
C ILE A 31 14.22 -23.98 0.45
N ASP A 32 15.23 -24.62 1.03
CA ASP A 32 16.52 -23.97 1.32
C ASP A 32 17.56 -24.08 0.17
N GLU A 33 17.25 -24.78 -0.93
CA GLU A 33 18.14 -24.90 -2.10
C GLU A 33 17.64 -23.97 -3.24
N PRO A 34 18.50 -23.10 -3.81
CA PRO A 34 18.10 -22.20 -4.89
C PRO A 34 17.92 -22.97 -6.21
N ASP A 35 16.68 -23.13 -6.65
CA ASP A 35 16.35 -23.70 -7.97
C ASP A 35 16.75 -22.71 -9.09
N VAL A 36 17.65 -23.16 -9.97
CA VAL A 36 18.20 -22.39 -11.10
C VAL A 36 17.12 -22.06 -12.14
N ASN A 37 15.99 -22.79 -12.16
CA ASN A 37 14.88 -22.56 -13.08
C ASN A 37 13.70 -21.80 -12.46
N SER A 38 13.85 -21.28 -11.24
CA SER A 38 12.81 -20.44 -10.62
C SER A 38 12.78 -19.05 -11.27
N PRO A 39 11.63 -18.58 -11.78
CA PRO A 39 11.48 -17.22 -12.32
C PRO A 39 11.61 -16.12 -11.25
N PHE A 40 11.82 -16.49 -9.98
CA PHE A 40 12.03 -15.59 -8.85
C PHE A 40 13.49 -15.51 -8.41
N ASN A 41 14.41 -16.19 -9.10
CA ASN A 41 15.84 -16.10 -8.80
C ASN A 41 16.40 -14.80 -9.41
N MET A 42 16.70 -13.82 -8.56
CA MET A 42 17.40 -12.59 -8.96
C MET A 42 18.91 -12.90 -9.11
N PRO A 43 19.58 -12.49 -10.21
CA PRO A 43 21.02 -12.67 -10.32
C PRO A 43 21.74 -11.86 -9.24
N GLU A 44 22.67 -12.50 -8.52
CA GLU A 44 23.53 -11.85 -7.53
C GLU A 44 24.42 -10.77 -8.17
N PRO A 45 24.67 -9.63 -7.48
CA PRO A 45 25.56 -8.60 -7.96
C PRO A 45 27.03 -9.04 -7.84
N GLN A 46 27.71 -9.18 -8.98
CA GLN A 46 29.16 -9.39 -9.04
C GLN A 46 29.90 -8.12 -8.55
N LYS A 47 30.91 -8.32 -7.70
CA LYS A 47 31.83 -7.26 -7.23
C LYS A 47 32.70 -6.72 -8.38
N PRO A 48 33.10 -5.43 -8.33
CA PRO A 48 33.55 -4.67 -9.51
C PRO A 48 35.03 -4.89 -9.85
N GLU A 49 35.30 -5.13 -11.14
CA GLU A 49 36.62 -4.92 -11.77
C GLU A 49 36.68 -3.50 -12.36
N VAL A 50 37.85 -2.88 -12.25
CA VAL A 50 38.13 -1.45 -12.50
C VAL A 50 38.66 -1.26 -13.93
N ALA A 51 38.06 -0.37 -14.74
CA ALA A 51 38.67 0.58 -15.70
C ALA A 51 37.56 1.33 -16.52
N PRO A 52 37.84 2.43 -17.27
CA PRO A 52 37.55 3.79 -16.85
C PRO A 52 36.42 4.50 -17.64
N SER A 53 35.79 5.44 -16.95
CA SER A 53 35.06 6.64 -17.41
C SER A 53 34.61 6.73 -18.88
N SER A 54 33.30 6.60 -19.09
CA SER A 54 32.57 7.35 -20.13
C SER A 54 31.30 7.94 -19.53
N SER A 55 31.15 9.25 -19.66
CA SER A 55 30.10 10.12 -19.14
C SER A 55 28.65 9.72 -19.52
N PRO A 56 27.62 10.19 -18.78
CA PRO A 56 26.22 9.81 -18.98
C PRO A 56 25.67 10.29 -20.35
N PRO A 57 24.69 9.58 -20.95
CA PRO A 57 24.16 9.97 -22.25
C PRO A 57 23.36 11.27 -22.17
N GLN A 58 23.71 12.23 -23.00
CA GLN A 58 22.93 13.44 -23.27
C GLN A 58 21.71 13.08 -24.13
N ILE A 59 20.52 13.43 -23.66
CA ILE A 59 19.28 13.37 -24.46
C ILE A 59 19.34 14.52 -25.47
N ARG A 60 19.49 14.19 -26.76
CA ARG A 60 19.33 15.14 -27.87
C ARG A 60 17.89 15.08 -28.36
N VAL A 61 17.21 16.22 -28.36
CA VAL A 61 15.86 16.40 -28.91
C VAL A 61 16.02 16.97 -30.31
N ASP A 62 16.04 16.10 -31.32
CA ASP A 62 15.88 16.47 -32.74
C ASP A 62 15.37 15.24 -33.48
N ASP A 63 14.04 15.18 -33.68
CA ASP A 63 13.38 14.74 -34.92
C ASP A 63 11.86 14.62 -34.67
N LEU A 64 11.13 15.70 -34.96
CA LEU A 64 9.71 15.62 -35.25
C LEU A 64 9.52 15.22 -36.72
N PRO A 65 8.53 14.36 -37.02
CA PRO A 65 7.67 14.65 -38.16
C PRO A 65 6.20 14.81 -37.76
N LYS A 66 5.58 15.71 -38.52
CA LYS A 66 4.27 16.33 -38.37
C LYS A 66 3.18 15.46 -39.04
N ALA A 67 2.06 15.30 -38.32
CA ALA A 67 0.67 15.10 -38.75
C ALA A 67 0.33 14.34 -40.06
N ALA A 68 -0.47 13.26 -39.92
CA ALA A 68 -1.56 12.87 -40.83
C ALA A 68 -2.46 11.86 -40.07
N THR A 69 -3.62 12.30 -39.59
CA THR A 69 -4.97 11.94 -40.06
C THR A 69 -5.29 10.44 -40.07
N VAL A 70 -6.28 10.11 -39.23
CA VAL A 70 -6.88 8.80 -38.98
C VAL A 70 -8.07 8.64 -39.94
N GLU A 71 -8.19 7.50 -40.61
CA GLU A 71 -9.45 7.05 -41.20
C GLU A 71 -9.98 5.83 -40.46
N ASP A 72 -11.30 5.92 -40.25
CA ASP A 72 -12.35 4.97 -39.88
C ASP A 72 -12.09 3.48 -40.20
N ASP A 73 -12.48 2.57 -39.29
CA ASP A 73 -13.63 1.70 -39.54
C ASP A 73 -14.17 1.04 -38.26
N THR A 74 -15.48 0.87 -38.32
CA THR A 74 -16.53 0.36 -37.41
C THR A 74 -16.34 -1.12 -36.96
N THR A 75 -17.08 -1.76 -36.03
CA THR A 75 -18.46 -1.67 -35.47
C THR A 75 -18.61 -2.65 -34.27
N GLU A 76 -19.63 -2.38 -33.42
CA GLU A 76 -20.53 -3.35 -32.72
C GLU A 76 -20.02 -4.23 -31.53
N THR A 77 -20.68 -4.42 -30.36
CA THR A 77 -21.99 -4.04 -29.77
C THR A 77 -21.97 -4.32 -28.23
N ILE A 78 -23.02 -3.86 -27.52
CA ILE A 78 -23.67 -4.38 -26.28
C ILE A 78 -23.49 -3.56 -24.97
N GLU A 79 -24.51 -2.72 -24.68
CA GLU A 79 -25.34 -2.52 -23.46
C GLU A 79 -24.77 -2.74 -22.03
N PRO A 80 -25.17 -1.91 -21.01
CA PRO A 80 -26.52 -2.04 -20.42
C PRO A 80 -27.22 -0.78 -19.87
N GLU A 81 -28.52 -0.98 -19.64
CA GLU A 81 -29.56 -0.13 -19.02
C GLU A 81 -29.18 0.50 -17.67
N SER A 82 -29.70 1.71 -17.45
CA SER A 82 -29.94 2.24 -16.10
C SER A 82 -31.27 3.00 -16.05
N GLN A 83 -32.16 2.57 -15.14
CA GLN A 83 -33.17 3.41 -14.52
C GLN A 83 -32.99 3.33 -13.00
N PRO A 84 -33.28 4.41 -12.26
CA PRO A 84 -34.50 4.35 -11.46
C PRO A 84 -35.32 5.66 -11.42
N LYS A 85 -36.62 5.46 -11.14
CA LYS A 85 -37.70 6.43 -10.89
C LYS A 85 -37.69 7.01 -9.45
N SER A 86 -37.98 8.32 -9.34
CA SER A 86 -38.90 9.09 -8.43
C SER A 86 -39.20 8.58 -6.99
N THR A 87 -39.38 9.32 -5.87
CA THR A 87 -39.53 10.74 -5.37
C THR A 87 -39.59 10.64 -3.79
N PRO A 88 -39.82 11.67 -2.91
CA PRO A 88 -39.83 13.15 -2.99
C PRO A 88 -39.11 13.94 -1.83
N ALA A 89 -38.78 15.23 -2.09
CA ALA A 89 -38.79 16.48 -1.25
C ALA A 89 -38.39 16.50 0.27
N PRO A 90 -37.83 17.60 0.85
CA PRO A 90 -38.15 19.00 0.52
C PRO A 90 -36.97 19.99 0.43
N ALA A 91 -37.35 21.15 -0.08
CA ALA A 91 -36.55 22.28 -0.50
C ALA A 91 -35.87 23.07 0.64
N ALA A 92 -34.67 23.58 0.34
CA ALA A 92 -34.17 24.83 0.90
C ALA A 92 -33.53 25.64 -0.23
N ALA A 93 -33.99 26.87 -0.35
CA ALA A 93 -33.86 27.76 -1.50
C ALA A 93 -32.45 28.34 -1.67
N VAL A 94 -32.03 28.54 -2.92
CA VAL A 94 -31.20 29.69 -3.29
C VAL A 94 -31.72 30.29 -4.59
N GLN A 95 -32.17 31.53 -4.48
CA GLN A 95 -32.75 32.35 -5.53
C GLN A 95 -31.68 32.77 -6.54
N ALA A 96 -31.80 32.35 -7.80
CA ALA A 96 -31.19 33.06 -8.91
C ALA A 96 -32.22 34.08 -9.44
N LYS A 97 -31.94 35.36 -9.22
CA LYS A 97 -32.75 36.47 -9.75
C LYS A 97 -32.61 36.51 -11.28
N SER A 98 -33.57 35.92 -11.99
CA SER A 98 -33.75 36.15 -13.42
C SER A 98 -34.58 37.42 -13.62
N THR A 99 -33.93 38.51 -14.04
CA THR A 99 -34.61 39.70 -14.54
C THR A 99 -34.75 39.59 -16.05
N LYS A 100 -35.82 38.94 -16.51
CA LYS A 100 -36.55 39.23 -17.77
C LYS A 100 -37.81 38.38 -17.79
N LYS A 101 -38.96 39.02 -18.04
CA LYS A 101 -40.25 38.33 -18.20
C LYS A 101 -40.17 37.42 -19.44
N ILE A 102 -40.04 36.12 -19.23
CA ILE A 102 -40.21 35.10 -20.27
C ILE A 102 -41.70 34.77 -20.30
N ALA A 103 -42.30 34.77 -21.49
CA ALA A 103 -43.72 34.48 -21.65
C ALA A 103 -44.01 32.99 -21.46
N ASP A 104 -45.18 32.64 -20.93
CA ASP A 104 -45.56 31.25 -20.59
C ASP A 104 -45.64 30.30 -21.81
N ASN A 105 -45.62 30.82 -23.04
CA ASN A 105 -45.57 30.06 -24.30
C ASN A 105 -44.20 30.20 -24.99
N TYR A 106 -43.11 30.12 -24.22
CA TYR A 106 -41.76 30.11 -24.77
C TYR A 106 -41.38 28.68 -25.14
N ASP A 107 -41.28 28.43 -26.44
CA ASP A 107 -40.78 27.18 -27.01
C ASP A 107 -39.24 27.20 -26.98
N GLU A 108 -38.63 26.38 -26.12
CA GLU A 108 -37.17 26.35 -25.93
C GLU A 108 -36.42 25.80 -27.15
N ASP A 109 -37.06 24.95 -27.97
CA ASP A 109 -36.46 24.35 -29.15
C ASP A 109 -36.52 25.29 -30.37
N ARG A 110 -37.20 26.43 -30.24
CA ARG A 110 -37.28 27.43 -31.31
C ARG A 110 -36.08 28.37 -31.27
N ALA A 111 -35.37 28.46 -32.39
CA ALA A 111 -34.25 29.39 -32.54
C ALA A 111 -34.66 30.84 -32.18
N PRO A 112 -33.85 31.57 -31.40
CA PRO A 112 -34.17 32.92 -30.97
C PRO A 112 -34.32 33.87 -32.16
N SER A 113 -35.36 34.71 -32.12
CA SER A 113 -35.73 35.62 -33.22
C SER A 113 -34.68 36.68 -33.55
N GLN A 114 -33.79 36.97 -32.59
CA GLN A 114 -32.68 37.89 -32.74
C GLN A 114 -31.42 37.21 -32.23
N ILE A 115 -30.44 37.06 -33.11
CA ILE A 115 -29.10 36.63 -32.75
C ILE A 115 -28.48 37.77 -31.93
N PRO A 116 -27.99 37.51 -30.70
CA PRO A 116 -27.26 38.50 -29.92
C PRO A 116 -26.18 39.18 -30.78
N PRO A 117 -26.04 40.52 -30.71
CA PRO A 117 -25.08 41.27 -31.55
C PRO A 117 -23.60 40.94 -31.26
N ASP A 118 -23.34 40.14 -30.22
CA ASP A 118 -22.02 39.69 -29.77
C ASP A 118 -21.64 38.29 -30.31
N LEU A 119 -22.50 37.68 -31.12
CA LEU A 119 -22.19 36.44 -31.85
C LEU A 119 -21.55 36.79 -33.18
N PHE A 120 -20.22 36.79 -33.19
CA PHE A 120 -19.42 36.94 -34.41
C PHE A 120 -19.47 35.63 -35.22
N PRO A 121 -19.51 35.69 -36.56
CA PRO A 121 -19.37 34.49 -37.39
C PRO A 121 -18.01 33.82 -37.13
N ILE A 122 -17.95 32.49 -37.18
CA ILE A 122 -16.74 31.66 -36.92
C ILE A 122 -15.50 32.14 -37.72
N THR A 123 -15.70 32.84 -38.84
CA THR A 123 -14.64 33.42 -39.66
C THR A 123 -13.94 34.64 -39.04
N ASP A 124 -14.58 35.36 -38.12
CA ASP A 124 -14.01 36.50 -37.41
C ASP A 124 -13.70 36.12 -35.95
N LEU A 125 -12.64 35.33 -35.75
CA LEU A 125 -12.10 35.12 -34.41
C LEU A 125 -11.69 36.47 -33.81
N PRO A 126 -12.07 36.78 -32.55
CA PRO A 126 -11.59 37.97 -31.89
C PRO A 126 -10.06 37.95 -31.87
N LYS A 127 -9.43 39.02 -32.35
CA LYS A 127 -7.97 39.16 -32.32
C LYS A 127 -7.52 39.11 -30.86
N SER A 128 -6.87 37.99 -30.53
CA SER A 128 -6.20 37.73 -29.26
C SER A 128 -7.12 37.77 -28.04
N THR A 129 -7.68 36.62 -27.68
CA THR A 129 -8.00 36.32 -26.29
C THR A 129 -6.69 36.48 -25.50
N HIS A 130 -6.49 37.63 -24.86
CA HIS A 130 -5.32 37.91 -24.03
C HIS A 130 -5.48 37.13 -22.73
N PHE A 131 -5.04 35.86 -22.75
CA PHE A 131 -4.78 35.15 -21.51
C PHE A 131 -3.60 35.86 -20.83
N PRO A 132 -3.75 36.34 -19.59
CA PRO A 132 -2.62 36.92 -18.88
C PRO A 132 -1.49 35.91 -18.87
N VAL A 133 -0.35 36.30 -19.46
CA VAL A 133 0.86 35.48 -19.42
C VAL A 133 1.21 35.34 -17.94
N PRO A 134 1.29 34.11 -17.40
CA PRO A 134 1.70 33.93 -16.02
C PRO A 134 3.05 34.63 -15.83
N PRO A 135 3.26 35.36 -14.72
CA PRO A 135 4.52 36.03 -14.48
C PRO A 135 5.68 35.04 -14.65
N SER A 136 6.74 35.45 -15.34
CA SER A 136 7.95 34.64 -15.51
C SER A 136 8.60 34.49 -14.14
N LEU A 137 8.32 33.37 -13.51
CA LEU A 137 8.78 33.08 -12.18
C LEU A 137 10.18 32.43 -12.23
N PRO A 138 11.09 32.75 -11.30
CA PRO A 138 12.45 32.18 -11.27
C PRO A 138 12.40 30.65 -11.19
N ASP A 139 13.29 29.95 -11.86
CA ASP A 139 13.23 28.50 -11.97
C ASP A 139 13.28 27.84 -10.58
N LEU A 140 12.33 26.94 -10.29
CA LEU A 140 12.35 26.18 -9.03
C LEU A 140 13.23 24.97 -9.26
N ASP A 141 14.32 24.86 -8.49
CA ASP A 141 15.13 23.65 -8.48
C ASP A 141 14.42 22.57 -7.65
N PRO A 142 14.01 21.43 -8.24
CA PRO A 142 13.43 20.32 -7.51
C PRO A 142 14.40 19.68 -6.50
N SER A 143 15.69 19.99 -6.59
CA SER A 143 16.76 19.43 -5.75
C SER A 143 17.08 20.28 -4.52
N ASP A 144 16.44 21.45 -4.35
CA ASP A 144 16.67 22.33 -3.20
C ASP A 144 16.14 21.67 -1.90
N PRO A 145 16.95 21.53 -0.83
CA PRO A 145 16.47 21.03 0.46
C PRO A 145 15.31 21.84 1.06
N ASN A 146 15.17 23.12 0.69
CA ASN A 146 14.06 23.98 1.12
C ASN A 146 12.94 24.10 0.07
N PHE A 147 12.91 23.20 -0.93
CA PHE A 147 11.99 23.25 -2.06
C PHE A 147 10.53 23.55 -1.66
N LEU A 148 9.99 22.92 -0.61
CA LEU A 148 8.61 23.14 -0.19
C LEU A 148 8.36 24.55 0.37
N ALA A 149 9.32 25.11 1.09
CA ALA A 149 9.23 26.48 1.59
C ALA A 149 9.31 27.47 0.43
N THR A 150 10.29 27.29 -0.46
CA THR A 150 10.48 28.09 -1.68
C THR A 150 9.25 28.01 -2.60
N LEU A 151 8.63 26.84 -2.73
CA LEU A 151 7.42 26.60 -3.52
C LEU A 151 6.21 27.34 -2.91
N HIS A 152 6.06 27.28 -1.58
CA HIS A 152 4.98 27.94 -0.86
C HIS A 152 5.09 29.46 -0.96
N GLU A 153 6.28 30.03 -0.70
CA GLU A 153 6.54 31.46 -0.83
C GLU A 153 6.26 31.99 -2.25
N LYS A 154 6.52 31.17 -3.26
CA LYS A 154 6.44 31.56 -4.67
C LYS A 154 5.04 31.47 -5.26
N TYR A 155 4.34 30.34 -5.06
CA TYR A 155 3.03 30.11 -5.69
C TYR A 155 1.86 30.31 -4.74
N PHE A 156 2.09 30.22 -3.43
CA PHE A 156 1.04 30.27 -2.42
C PHE A 156 1.35 31.26 -1.29
N PRO A 157 1.88 32.48 -1.55
CA PRO A 157 2.30 33.40 -0.49
C PRO A 157 1.16 33.84 0.44
N ASN A 158 -0.07 33.86 -0.07
CA ASN A 158 -1.27 34.24 0.69
C ASN A 158 -1.99 33.04 1.32
N LEU A 159 -1.53 31.81 1.07
CA LEU A 159 -2.08 30.61 1.69
C LEU A 159 -1.44 30.44 3.07
N THR A 160 -2.22 30.09 4.07
CA THR A 160 -1.68 29.76 5.39
C THR A 160 -0.95 28.42 5.31
N ALA A 161 0.36 28.42 5.58
CA ALA A 161 1.13 27.19 5.64
C ALA A 161 0.63 26.31 6.79
N ASP A 162 0.20 25.09 6.46
CA ASP A 162 -0.20 24.08 7.44
C ASP A 162 0.90 23.01 7.48
N PRO A 163 1.82 23.06 8.46
CA PRO A 163 2.96 22.15 8.50
C PRO A 163 2.51 20.69 8.63
N SER A 164 1.35 20.43 9.24
CA SER A 164 0.81 19.07 9.36
C SER A 164 0.41 18.47 8.02
N LYS A 165 -0.10 19.28 7.09
CA LYS A 165 -0.45 18.85 5.72
C LYS A 165 0.75 18.78 4.80
N LEU A 166 1.86 19.44 5.12
CA LEU A 166 3.10 19.38 4.34
C LEU A 166 4.06 18.28 4.82
N ALA A 167 3.87 17.77 6.03
CA ALA A 167 4.74 16.78 6.63
C ALA A 167 4.87 15.48 5.79
N TRP A 168 3.83 15.07 5.07
CA TRP A 168 3.90 13.89 4.19
C TRP A 168 4.76 14.11 2.94
N MET A 169 5.02 15.37 2.56
CA MET A 169 5.87 15.75 1.42
C MET A 169 7.32 16.00 1.83
N ALA A 170 7.61 16.08 3.12
CA ALA A 170 8.96 16.31 3.61
C ALA A 170 9.87 15.12 3.23
N PRO A 171 11.13 15.38 2.85
CA PRO A 171 12.08 14.30 2.66
C PRO A 171 12.26 13.53 3.97
N ILE A 172 12.60 12.24 3.84
CA ILE A 172 12.99 11.42 4.99
C ILE A 172 14.16 12.15 5.69
N PRO A 173 14.15 12.27 7.04
CA PRO A 173 15.23 12.90 7.77
C PRO A 173 16.59 12.33 7.36
N THR A 174 17.58 13.21 7.20
CA THR A 174 18.96 12.79 6.96
C THR A 174 19.49 12.04 8.16
N GLU A 175 20.29 10.99 7.91
CA GLU A 175 20.86 10.15 8.96
C GLU A 175 21.58 10.99 10.02
N ASP A 176 21.28 10.73 11.29
CA ASP A 176 21.83 11.40 12.48
C ASP A 176 21.46 12.88 12.66
N SER A 177 20.59 13.43 11.83
CA SER A 177 20.01 14.76 12.04
C SER A 177 19.17 14.82 13.33
N PRO A 178 18.92 16.02 13.89
CA PRO A 178 18.02 16.16 15.06
C PRO A 178 16.64 15.53 14.82
N ALA A 179 16.06 15.74 13.63
CA ALA A 179 14.78 15.16 13.25
C ALA A 179 14.84 13.63 13.12
N ASP A 180 15.97 13.06 12.70
CA ASP A 180 16.17 11.61 12.65
C ASP A 180 16.17 10.98 14.05
N LYS A 181 16.79 11.67 15.01
CA LYS A 181 16.86 11.22 16.41
C LYS A 181 15.52 11.26 17.13
N ASP A 182 14.57 12.02 16.61
CA ASP A 182 13.19 12.08 17.11
C ASP A 182 12.34 10.89 16.63
N SER A 183 12.84 10.07 15.70
CA SER A 183 12.13 8.87 15.25
C SER A 183 11.88 7.89 16.40
N SER A 184 10.66 7.34 16.44
CA SER A 184 10.26 6.28 17.37
C SER A 184 11.10 5.00 17.26
N TYR A 185 11.83 4.82 16.15
CA TYR A 185 12.67 3.66 15.89
C TYR A 185 14.13 4.01 15.59
N TYR A 186 14.59 5.18 16.04
CA TYR A 186 16.01 5.49 16.04
C TYR A 186 16.78 4.53 17.00
N PRO A 187 18.06 4.20 16.73
CA PRO A 187 18.89 3.32 17.58
C PRO A 187 19.24 3.88 18.98
N HIS A 188 18.23 4.16 19.81
CA HIS A 188 18.38 4.58 21.20
C HIS A 188 18.52 3.39 22.16
N PRO A 189 19.08 3.58 23.37
CA PRO A 189 19.18 2.53 24.39
C PRO A 189 17.81 1.99 24.85
N GLU A 190 16.78 2.83 24.77
CA GLU A 190 15.42 2.50 25.19
C GLU A 190 14.49 2.57 23.99
N ILE A 191 13.82 1.44 23.69
CA ILE A 191 12.83 1.34 22.61
C ILE A 191 11.57 0.75 23.22
N SER A 192 10.44 1.39 22.95
CA SER A 192 9.16 0.89 23.43
C SER A 192 8.79 -0.43 22.76
N VAL A 193 8.13 -1.33 23.50
CA VAL A 193 7.71 -2.62 22.94
C VAL A 193 6.69 -2.46 21.81
N SER A 194 5.90 -1.36 21.83
CA SER A 194 4.96 -1.02 20.78
C SER A 194 5.64 -0.61 19.46
N ALA A 195 6.85 -0.06 19.53
CA ALA A 195 7.62 0.33 18.35
C ALA A 195 8.38 -0.84 17.70
N LEU A 196 8.43 -2.04 18.32
CA LEU A 196 9.16 -3.17 17.76
C LEU A 196 8.64 -3.56 16.38
N ARG A 197 9.57 -3.69 15.43
CA ARG A 197 9.30 -4.01 14.03
C ARG A 197 9.61 -5.47 13.71
N PHE A 198 8.78 -6.05 12.85
CA PHE A 198 8.89 -7.43 12.42
C PHE A 198 9.02 -7.51 10.89
N ASP A 199 9.85 -8.43 10.41
CA ASP A 199 9.89 -8.78 8.99
C ASP A 199 8.69 -9.65 8.58
N PHE A 200 8.50 -9.90 7.29
CA PHE A 200 7.44 -10.79 6.82
C PHE A 200 7.57 -12.23 7.36
N ARG A 201 8.76 -12.65 7.82
CA ARG A 201 8.97 -13.96 8.48
C ARG A 201 8.60 -13.95 9.97
N GLY A 202 8.09 -12.83 10.48
CA GLY A 202 7.73 -12.61 11.87
C GLY A 202 8.93 -12.46 12.80
N ARG A 203 10.14 -12.24 12.28
CA ARG A 203 11.36 -12.06 13.08
C ARG A 203 11.48 -10.61 13.51
N PHE A 204 11.96 -10.42 14.73
CA PHE A 204 12.27 -9.10 15.26
C PHE A 204 13.43 -8.45 14.48
N LEU A 205 13.28 -7.18 14.10
CA LEU A 205 14.32 -6.37 13.48
C LEU A 205 14.80 -5.32 14.48
N SER A 206 16.05 -5.39 14.93
CA SER A 206 16.62 -4.29 15.73
C SER A 206 16.64 -2.97 14.95
N PRO A 207 16.62 -1.78 15.59
CA PRO A 207 16.67 -0.49 14.88
C PRO A 207 17.79 -0.39 13.85
N ARG A 208 19.01 -0.82 14.20
CA ARG A 208 20.15 -0.80 13.27
C ARG A 208 19.90 -1.65 12.03
N VAL A 209 19.38 -2.87 12.21
CA VAL A 209 19.09 -3.77 11.09
C VAL A 209 17.92 -3.23 10.26
N SER A 210 16.85 -2.78 10.92
CA SER A 210 15.67 -2.20 10.29
C SER A 210 16.00 -1.03 9.35
N ARG A 211 16.90 -0.13 9.78
CA ARG A 211 17.33 1.05 8.99
C ARG A 211 18.37 0.73 7.91
N SER A 212 19.06 -0.41 8.02
CA SER A 212 20.05 -0.86 7.01
C SER A 212 19.40 -1.56 5.80
N ILE A 213 18.13 -1.94 5.91
CA ILE A 213 17.44 -2.69 4.87
C ILE A 213 17.06 -1.72 3.73
N PRO A 214 17.37 -2.04 2.45
CA PRO A 214 17.00 -1.18 1.33
C PRO A 214 15.50 -1.06 1.13
N SER A 215 15.00 0.13 0.78
CA SER A 215 13.58 0.35 0.47
C SER A 215 13.06 -0.48 -0.71
N SER A 216 13.95 -0.84 -1.64
CA SER A 216 13.66 -1.66 -2.83
C SER A 216 13.10 -3.05 -2.54
N ILE A 217 13.31 -3.59 -1.33
CA ILE A 217 12.77 -4.91 -0.96
C ILE A 217 11.30 -4.90 -0.51
N GLY A 218 10.69 -3.71 -0.43
CA GLY A 218 9.26 -3.57 -0.13
C GLY A 218 8.84 -3.88 1.31
N LEU A 219 9.78 -3.87 2.26
CA LEU A 219 9.49 -4.10 3.69
C LEU A 219 9.23 -2.81 4.48
N HIS A 220 9.15 -1.66 3.81
CA HIS A 220 9.02 -0.36 4.49
C HIS A 220 7.56 0.09 4.62
N HIS A 221 7.33 0.90 5.64
CA HIS A 221 6.04 1.51 5.92
C HIS A 221 6.11 3.02 5.86
N HIS A 222 5.12 3.65 5.24
CA HIS A 222 5.12 5.10 5.01
C HIS A 222 4.34 5.87 6.09
N GLY A 223 4.31 5.38 7.33
CA GLY A 223 3.55 5.98 8.44
C GLY A 223 4.42 6.75 9.42
N GLU A 224 4.86 6.07 10.48
CA GLU A 224 5.46 6.69 11.68
C GLU A 224 7.00 6.71 11.68
N ALA A 225 7.65 5.75 11.02
CA ALA A 225 9.11 5.68 10.89
C ALA A 225 9.46 5.20 9.46
N PRO A 226 9.33 6.07 8.45
CA PRO A 226 9.52 5.71 7.04
C PRO A 226 10.92 5.22 6.69
N GLU A 227 11.92 5.58 7.48
CA GLU A 227 13.32 5.17 7.39
C GLU A 227 13.59 3.74 7.91
N ALA A 228 12.63 3.12 8.58
CA ALA A 228 12.80 1.85 9.28
C ALA A 228 11.98 0.73 8.61
N ALA A 229 12.64 -0.33 8.13
CA ALA A 229 11.97 -1.49 7.59
C ALA A 229 11.24 -2.32 8.67
N GLY A 230 10.16 -2.96 8.27
CA GLY A 230 9.39 -3.87 9.11
C GLY A 230 8.11 -3.24 9.64
N TYR A 231 7.24 -4.12 10.11
CA TYR A 231 5.87 -3.81 10.48
C TYR A 231 5.72 -3.92 12.00
N THR A 232 5.16 -2.90 12.64
CA THR A 232 4.73 -3.01 14.05
C THR A 232 3.44 -3.83 14.16
N ILE A 233 3.16 -4.36 15.35
CA ILE A 233 1.91 -5.12 15.59
C ILE A 233 0.68 -4.23 15.38
N ALA A 234 0.76 -2.95 15.76
CA ALA A 234 -0.33 -2.00 15.56
C ALA A 234 -0.60 -1.73 14.07
N GLU A 235 0.45 -1.57 13.25
CA GLU A 235 0.32 -1.43 11.79
C GLU A 235 -0.27 -2.70 11.16
N LEU A 236 0.20 -3.88 11.55
CA LEU A 236 -0.34 -5.17 11.08
C LEU A 236 -1.81 -5.33 11.47
N ALA A 237 -2.19 -4.98 12.70
CA ALA A 237 -3.57 -5.02 13.17
C ALA A 237 -4.46 -4.06 12.37
N ARG A 238 -3.96 -2.88 12.01
CA ARG A 238 -4.66 -1.94 11.13
C ARG A 238 -4.81 -2.51 9.71
N LEU A 239 -3.75 -3.07 9.13
CA LEU A 239 -3.78 -3.68 7.79
C LEU A 239 -4.70 -4.90 7.71
N ALA A 240 -4.78 -5.69 8.78
CA ALA A 240 -5.69 -6.85 8.89
C ALA A 240 -7.16 -6.49 8.69
N ARG A 241 -7.55 -5.23 8.99
CA ARG A 241 -8.91 -4.68 8.82
C ARG A 241 -9.08 -3.84 7.55
N SER A 242 -8.07 -3.76 6.69
CA SER A 242 -8.16 -3.00 5.45
C SER A 242 -9.21 -3.57 4.50
N ALA A 243 -9.85 -2.72 3.69
CA ALA A 243 -10.70 -3.16 2.59
C ALA A 243 -9.90 -3.84 1.46
N VAL A 244 -8.57 -3.64 1.40
CA VAL A 244 -7.70 -4.17 0.35
C VAL A 244 -7.26 -5.60 0.68
N PRO A 245 -7.62 -6.62 -0.13
CA PRO A 245 -7.31 -8.02 0.17
C PRO A 245 -5.81 -8.32 0.30
N ALA A 246 -4.96 -7.73 -0.53
CA ALA A 246 -3.52 -7.95 -0.51
C ALA A 246 -2.90 -7.51 0.83
N GLN A 247 -3.31 -6.34 1.35
CA GLN A 247 -2.87 -5.82 2.64
C GLN A 247 -3.26 -6.77 3.79
N ARG A 248 -4.49 -7.28 3.76
CA ARG A 248 -4.96 -8.28 4.74
C ARG A 248 -4.14 -9.57 4.68
N CYS A 249 -3.85 -10.07 3.47
CA CYS A 249 -3.07 -11.29 3.30
C CYS A 249 -1.66 -11.17 3.90
N ILE A 250 -0.98 -10.05 3.66
CA ILE A 250 0.35 -9.76 4.23
C ILE A 250 0.25 -9.68 5.75
N ALA A 251 -0.77 -8.97 6.26
CA ALA A 251 -0.99 -8.82 7.70
C ALA A 251 -1.21 -10.18 8.38
N PHE A 252 -2.12 -11.01 7.87
CA PHE A 252 -2.44 -12.31 8.47
C PHE A 252 -1.26 -13.28 8.45
N GLN A 253 -0.53 -13.37 7.34
CA GLN A 253 0.68 -14.21 7.28
C GLN A 253 1.74 -13.78 8.30
N THR A 254 1.99 -12.47 8.39
CA THR A 254 3.00 -11.92 9.30
C THR A 254 2.58 -12.10 10.76
N LEU A 255 1.33 -11.77 11.09
CA LEU A 255 0.76 -11.95 12.43
C LEU A 255 0.75 -13.43 12.86
N GLY A 256 0.40 -14.35 11.96
CA GLY A 256 0.44 -15.79 12.24
C GLY A 256 1.86 -16.26 12.60
N ARG A 257 2.87 -15.79 11.86
CA ARG A 257 4.28 -16.10 12.14
C ARG A 257 4.75 -15.48 13.46
N ILE A 258 4.34 -14.26 13.78
CA ILE A 258 4.63 -13.61 15.07
C ILE A 258 4.00 -14.41 16.21
N LEU A 259 2.72 -14.79 16.10
CA LEU A 259 2.01 -15.59 17.10
C LEU A 259 2.67 -16.95 17.32
N TYR A 260 3.11 -17.61 16.25
CA TYR A 260 3.84 -18.87 16.33
C TYR A 260 5.15 -18.71 17.13
N ARG A 261 5.98 -17.73 16.76
CA ARG A 261 7.28 -17.47 17.41
C ARG A 261 7.14 -17.03 18.87
N LEU A 262 6.12 -16.23 19.16
CA LEU A 262 5.73 -15.87 20.53
C LEU A 262 5.40 -17.13 21.33
N GLY A 263 4.56 -18.00 20.77
CA GLY A 263 4.24 -19.33 21.30
C GLY A 263 5.48 -20.15 21.63
N ARG A 264 6.42 -20.22 20.69
CA ARG A 264 7.70 -20.95 20.84
C ARG A 264 8.64 -20.35 21.87
N GLY A 265 8.39 -19.14 22.35
CA GLY A 265 9.21 -18.46 23.36
C GLY A 265 10.47 -17.80 22.80
N GLU A 266 10.49 -17.44 21.51
CA GLU A 266 11.66 -16.82 20.86
C GLU A 266 12.05 -15.46 21.48
N TRP A 267 11.10 -14.77 22.10
CA TRP A 267 11.31 -13.46 22.74
C TRP A 267 11.19 -13.51 24.26
N GLY A 268 11.39 -14.69 24.84
CA GLY A 268 11.31 -14.94 26.27
C GLY A 268 10.84 -16.36 26.56
N THR A 269 11.62 -17.09 27.35
CA THR A 269 11.28 -18.46 27.77
C THR A 269 10.21 -18.49 28.86
N THR A 270 10.09 -17.41 29.64
CA THR A 270 9.13 -17.27 30.73
C THR A 270 7.94 -16.41 30.34
N LEU A 271 6.77 -16.74 30.87
CA LEU A 271 5.51 -16.02 30.61
C LEU A 271 5.55 -14.53 31.01
N ASN A 272 6.50 -14.17 31.90
CA ASN A 272 6.67 -12.83 32.44
C ASN A 272 7.79 -12.04 31.74
N HIS A 273 8.36 -12.53 30.65
CA HIS A 273 9.41 -11.80 29.94
C HIS A 273 8.83 -10.49 29.37
N PRO A 274 9.41 -9.30 29.66
CA PRO A 274 8.81 -8.01 29.32
C PRO A 274 8.47 -7.85 27.84
N ILE A 275 9.35 -8.34 26.96
CA ILE A 275 9.14 -8.28 25.50
C ILE A 275 7.96 -9.17 25.08
N ALA A 276 7.91 -10.42 25.56
CA ALA A 276 6.83 -11.34 25.22
C ALA A 276 5.47 -10.84 25.74
N VAL A 277 5.43 -10.29 26.95
CA VAL A 277 4.23 -9.68 27.54
C VAL A 277 3.79 -8.44 26.76
N GLY A 278 4.72 -7.57 26.37
CA GLY A 278 4.39 -6.38 25.59
C GLY A 278 3.90 -6.71 24.18
N ILE A 279 4.50 -7.70 23.50
CA ILE A 279 4.02 -8.22 22.21
C ILE A 279 2.59 -8.78 22.37
N TRP A 280 2.35 -9.60 23.40
CA TRP A 280 1.02 -10.15 23.67
C TRP A 280 -0.01 -9.06 23.98
N THR A 281 0.40 -8.02 24.71
CA THR A 281 -0.44 -6.87 25.01
C THR A 281 -0.82 -6.12 23.74
N ALA A 282 0.14 -5.85 22.86
CA ALA A 282 -0.11 -5.21 21.56
C ALA A 282 -1.04 -6.04 20.65
N ILE A 283 -0.94 -7.38 20.70
CA ILE A 283 -1.83 -8.30 19.97
C ILE A 283 -3.28 -8.17 20.47
N LYS A 284 -3.47 -8.09 21.80
CA LYS A 284 -4.79 -7.90 22.42
C LYS A 284 -5.37 -6.51 22.11
N GLU A 285 -4.59 -5.45 22.29
CA GLU A 285 -5.00 -4.07 22.01
C GLU A 285 -5.37 -3.89 20.54
N GLY A 286 -4.59 -4.50 19.63
CA GLY A 286 -4.87 -4.51 18.20
C GLY A 286 -6.08 -5.35 17.79
N ARG A 287 -6.70 -6.09 18.72
CA ARG A 287 -7.78 -7.06 18.47
C ARG A 287 -7.45 -8.04 17.35
N VAL A 288 -6.22 -8.56 17.38
CA VAL A 288 -5.67 -9.40 16.30
C VAL A 288 -6.43 -10.72 16.22
N LEU A 289 -6.67 -11.38 17.36
CA LEU A 289 -7.32 -12.69 17.38
C LEU A 289 -8.78 -12.62 16.93
N GLU A 290 -9.49 -11.55 17.29
CA GLU A 290 -10.86 -11.28 16.85
C GLU A 290 -10.88 -11.07 15.34
N SER A 291 -9.97 -10.24 14.81
CA SER A 291 -9.87 -9.96 13.37
C SER A 291 -9.55 -11.22 12.55
N LEU A 292 -8.68 -12.09 13.08
CA LEU A 292 -8.36 -13.39 12.46
C LEU A 292 -9.55 -14.34 12.50
N THR A 293 -10.23 -14.43 13.65
CA THR A 293 -11.40 -15.31 13.84
C THR A 293 -12.53 -14.90 12.89
N GLU A 294 -12.87 -13.61 12.87
CA GLU A 294 -13.87 -13.03 11.98
C GLU A 294 -13.54 -13.30 10.50
N ALA A 295 -12.28 -13.08 10.09
CA ALA A 295 -11.85 -13.33 8.72
C ALA A 295 -11.84 -14.83 8.34
N SER A 296 -11.64 -15.73 9.31
CA SER A 296 -11.59 -17.18 9.08
C SER A 296 -12.99 -17.81 8.96
N MET A 297 -13.94 -17.31 9.76
CA MET A 297 -15.30 -17.82 9.87
C MET A 297 -16.29 -17.09 8.95
N GLY A 298 -15.94 -15.90 8.46
CA GLY A 298 -16.82 -15.09 7.62
C GLY A 298 -17.33 -15.82 6.39
N GLU A 299 -18.65 -15.78 6.20
CA GLU A 299 -19.34 -16.26 5.00
C GLU A 299 -19.26 -15.19 3.90
N GLY A 300 -18.06 -15.00 3.33
CA GLY A 300 -17.82 -14.04 2.25
C GLY A 300 -16.40 -13.47 2.21
N GLY A 301 -16.12 -12.65 1.19
CA GLY A 301 -14.85 -11.94 1.03
C GLY A 301 -13.75 -12.72 0.29
N HIS A 302 -12.53 -12.18 0.31
CA HIS A 302 -11.42 -12.71 -0.47
C HIS A 302 -10.91 -14.05 0.09
N ARG A 303 -10.96 -15.10 -0.74
CA ARG A 303 -10.59 -16.48 -0.37
C ARG A 303 -9.17 -16.59 0.20
N GLY A 304 -8.19 -15.90 -0.39
CA GLY A 304 -6.82 -15.91 0.11
C GLY A 304 -6.70 -15.32 1.52
N SER A 305 -7.43 -14.24 1.80
CA SER A 305 -7.41 -13.59 3.12
C SER A 305 -8.02 -14.52 4.17
N ARG A 306 -9.08 -15.25 3.84
CA ARG A 306 -9.66 -16.28 4.70
C ARG A 306 -8.68 -17.43 4.97
N ALA A 307 -8.03 -17.95 3.92
CA ALA A 307 -7.05 -19.03 4.05
C ALA A 307 -5.88 -18.63 4.97
N TYR A 308 -5.31 -17.44 4.80
CA TYR A 308 -4.24 -16.96 5.65
C TYR A 308 -4.69 -16.66 7.08
N ALA A 309 -5.94 -16.24 7.30
CA ALA A 309 -6.49 -16.09 8.63
C ALA A 309 -6.62 -17.44 9.36
N VAL A 310 -7.09 -18.49 8.67
CA VAL A 310 -7.11 -19.87 9.19
C VAL A 310 -5.70 -20.36 9.50
N GLU A 311 -4.74 -20.15 8.59
CA GLU A 311 -3.34 -20.53 8.81
C GLU A 311 -2.75 -19.81 10.03
N ALA A 312 -3.02 -18.52 10.21
CA ALA A 312 -2.54 -17.75 11.34
C ALA A 312 -3.11 -18.25 12.68
N LEU A 313 -4.38 -18.63 12.73
CA LEU A 313 -5.00 -19.25 13.91
C LEU A 313 -4.39 -20.63 14.20
N TRP A 314 -4.15 -21.43 13.17
CA TRP A 314 -3.47 -22.71 13.32
C TRP A 314 -2.02 -22.53 13.82
N LEU A 315 -1.29 -21.54 13.32
CA LEU A 315 0.05 -21.19 13.78
C LEU A 315 0.05 -20.73 15.25
N PHE A 316 -0.97 -19.99 15.67
CA PHE A 316 -1.16 -19.61 17.06
C PHE A 316 -1.35 -20.84 17.98
N GLU A 317 -2.19 -21.79 17.57
CA GLU A 317 -2.39 -23.06 18.30
C GLU A 317 -1.09 -23.88 18.34
N LYS A 318 -0.44 -24.07 17.18
CA LYS A 318 0.81 -24.84 17.06
C LYS A 318 1.98 -24.21 17.84
N GLY A 319 1.95 -22.90 18.05
CA GLY A 319 2.90 -22.19 18.89
C GLY A 319 2.83 -22.62 20.36
N GLY A 320 1.73 -23.23 20.81
CA GLY A 320 1.53 -23.69 22.18
C GLY A 320 1.27 -22.55 23.17
N TRP A 321 0.81 -21.39 22.69
CA TRP A 321 0.54 -20.24 23.55
C TRP A 321 -0.76 -20.39 24.35
N ARG A 322 -1.76 -21.13 23.81
CA ARG A 322 -3.01 -21.41 24.52
C ARG A 322 -2.80 -22.22 25.79
N GLU A 323 -2.00 -23.28 25.76
CA GLU A 323 -1.72 -24.06 26.99
C GLU A 323 -0.93 -23.21 27.99
N LYS A 324 0.00 -22.37 27.52
CA LYS A 324 0.78 -21.46 28.38
C LYS A 324 -0.07 -20.37 29.06
N LEU A 325 -1.15 -19.91 28.42
CA LEU A 325 -2.11 -18.98 29.03
C LEU A 325 -3.06 -19.64 30.02
N GLN A 326 -3.34 -20.94 29.88
CA GLN A 326 -4.18 -21.72 30.80
C GLN A 326 -3.48 -22.11 32.10
N VAL A 327 -2.17 -21.85 32.25
CA VAL A 327 -1.44 -22.00 33.53
C VAL A 327 -1.73 -20.83 34.50
N ARG A 328 -2.98 -20.34 34.53
CA ARG A 328 -3.46 -19.34 35.50
C ARG A 328 -4.86 -19.68 35.98
#